data_AF-A0A0D2I8B9-F1
#
_entry.id   AF-A0A0D2I8B9-F1
#
_cell.length_a   1.000
_cell.length_b   1.000
_cell.length_c   1.000
_cell.angle_alpha   90.00
_cell.angle_beta   90.00
_cell.angle_gamma   90.00
#
_symmetry.space_group_name_H-M   'P 1'
#
loop_
_entity.id
_entity.type
_entity.pdbx_description
1 polymer ?
#
loop_
_entity_poly.entity_id
_entity_poly.type
_entity_poly.pdbx_seq_one_letter_code
_entity_poly.pdbx_strand_id
1 'polypeptide(L)'
;MATTELPVSSPALPPTHLALRQDVYAQPPTVQSVPTPQPVPGSAVFRVTLASIIGYTRDIYNGVRKYPYPVPLTLGSSAIGRVVALAPDATILEIGDLCLLDCTIRGRDDIDGSAASTFLSAISEGFSEGSKKLMRDAWRDGTYAEYVRWPLENCFRLDEKKLFAMGYTVEDLMYIPRMLVAYGGFSPLCIDLKPGETVVIGAATGGFGSAAVHLALEMGAGRVIALGRNTEILEKVKNAAAQKDRVFTVPLTGDWEVDYKALKDVGGTIDIFFDISPGAAQGSGHIKAGIMALRHGGRCCLMGGIRGDVSLPHHKIMHGDITVKGKWMYEPQDVKRLIGLVEMGLVRLNTTNQDRSVKPLGAECKGKFSLEKWEEAFEVAHEVTRNGFVVFEP
;
A
#
# COMPACT_ATOMS: atom_id res chain seq x y z
N MET A 1 -22.89 47.25 6.60
CA MET A 1 -23.44 46.02 7.17
C MET A 1 -22.94 44.88 6.30
N ALA A 2 -21.93 44.15 6.77
CA ALA A 2 -21.44 42.97 6.06
C ALA A 2 -22.37 41.81 6.40
N THR A 3 -23.04 41.26 5.39
CA THR A 3 -23.84 40.04 5.50
C THR A 3 -22.90 38.88 5.73
N THR A 4 -22.81 38.45 6.99
CA THR A 4 -22.28 37.13 7.36
C THR A 4 -23.23 36.08 6.79
N GLU A 5 -22.88 35.52 5.63
CA GLU A 5 -23.49 34.28 5.16
C GLU A 5 -23.15 33.19 6.18
N LEU A 6 -24.19 32.61 6.80
CA LEU A 6 -24.06 31.45 7.66
C LEU A 6 -23.48 30.29 6.83
N PRO A 7 -22.50 29.53 7.36
CA PRO A 7 -21.96 28.39 6.64
C PRO A 7 -23.09 27.42 6.34
N VAL A 8 -23.16 26.96 5.08
CA VAL A 8 -24.11 25.95 4.61
C VAL A 8 -24.05 24.77 5.57
N SER A 9 -25.13 24.53 6.31
CA SER A 9 -25.20 23.44 7.27
C SER A 9 -24.91 22.14 6.55
N SER A 10 -23.85 21.41 6.94
CA SER A 10 -23.63 20.06 6.45
C SER A 10 -24.90 19.24 6.68
N PRO A 11 -25.36 18.46 5.68
CA PRO A 11 -26.53 17.60 5.86
C PRO A 11 -26.29 16.71 7.08
N ALA A 12 -27.29 16.63 7.96
CA ALA A 12 -27.20 15.81 9.16
C ALA A 12 -26.87 14.36 8.78
N LEU A 13 -25.88 13.76 9.46
CA LEU A 13 -25.52 12.37 9.23
C LEU A 13 -26.73 11.47 9.49
N PRO A 14 -26.96 10.42 8.68
CA PRO A 14 -28.05 9.49 8.94
C PRO A 14 -27.83 8.80 10.30
N PRO A 15 -28.87 8.37 11.01
CA PRO A 15 -28.71 7.72 12.32
C PRO A 15 -27.97 6.38 12.23
N THR A 16 -28.14 5.67 11.11
CA THR A 16 -27.49 4.38 10.84
C THR A 16 -26.98 4.32 9.41
N HIS A 17 -26.08 3.39 9.14
CA HIS A 17 -25.52 3.12 7.82
C HIS A 17 -25.16 1.63 7.66
N LEU A 18 -24.97 1.19 6.42
CA LEU A 18 -24.53 -0.16 6.09
C LEU A 18 -23.02 -0.32 6.26
N ALA A 19 -22.65 -1.47 6.81
CA ALA A 19 -21.27 -1.89 7.03
C ALA A 19 -21.14 -3.41 6.86
N LEU A 20 -20.05 -3.87 6.24
CA LEU A 20 -19.70 -5.28 6.19
C LEU A 20 -18.96 -5.67 7.48
N ARG A 21 -19.63 -6.44 8.34
CA ARG A 21 -19.16 -6.73 9.69
C ARG A 21 -18.92 -8.21 9.92
N GLN A 22 -17.92 -8.50 10.73
CA GLN A 22 -17.63 -9.84 11.20
C GLN A 22 -17.75 -9.86 12.73
N ASP A 23 -18.74 -10.62 13.22
CA ASP A 23 -19.02 -10.71 14.66
C ASP A 23 -18.18 -11.76 15.36
N VAL A 24 -17.78 -12.81 14.63
CA VAL A 24 -16.97 -13.92 15.13
C VAL A 24 -15.78 -14.14 14.20
N TYR A 25 -14.59 -14.25 14.80
CA TYR A 25 -13.34 -14.41 14.05
C TYR A 25 -13.42 -15.60 13.09
N ALA A 26 -12.96 -15.40 11.86
CA ALA A 26 -12.96 -16.41 10.80
C ALA A 26 -14.35 -16.92 10.34
N GLN A 27 -15.46 -16.35 10.81
CA GLN A 27 -16.80 -16.66 10.29
C GLN A 27 -17.19 -15.70 9.15
N PRO A 28 -18.05 -16.09 8.20
CA PRO A 28 -18.48 -15.20 7.12
C PRO A 28 -18.99 -13.85 7.64
N PRO A 29 -18.55 -12.71 7.08
CA PRO A 29 -19.12 -11.43 7.44
C PRO A 29 -20.56 -11.28 6.91
N THR A 30 -21.27 -10.31 7.48
CA THR A 30 -22.64 -9.95 7.09
C THR A 30 -22.75 -8.45 6.90
N VAL A 31 -23.59 -8.02 5.95
CA VAL A 31 -23.93 -6.61 5.82
C VAL A 31 -24.95 -6.26 6.90
N GLN A 32 -24.62 -5.26 7.72
CA GLN A 32 -25.42 -4.85 8.87
C GLN A 32 -25.69 -3.36 8.83
N SER A 33 -26.88 -2.96 9.28
CA SER A 33 -27.16 -1.56 9.62
C SER A 33 -26.65 -1.28 11.03
N VAL A 34 -25.72 -0.33 11.16
CA VAL A 34 -25.09 0.06 12.43
C VAL A 34 -25.16 1.57 12.65
N PRO A 35 -25.01 2.06 13.90
CA PRO A 35 -25.02 3.50 14.17
C PRO A 35 -23.93 4.24 13.40
N THR A 36 -24.29 5.36 12.77
CA THR A 36 -23.32 6.18 12.04
C THR A 36 -22.34 6.81 13.03
N PRO A 37 -21.02 6.64 12.82
CA PRO A 37 -20.05 7.11 13.79
C PRO A 37 -20.04 8.64 13.86
N GLN A 38 -19.79 9.16 15.05
CA GLN A 38 -19.66 10.60 15.31
C GLN A 38 -18.18 10.98 15.43
N PRO A 39 -17.80 12.20 15.02
CA PRO A 39 -16.44 12.68 15.24
C PRO A 39 -16.17 12.86 16.74
N VAL A 40 -15.04 12.36 17.17
CA VAL A 40 -14.43 12.61 18.50
C VAL A 40 -13.08 13.32 18.32
N PRO A 41 -12.53 13.98 19.35
CA PRO A 41 -11.23 14.63 19.24
C PRO A 41 -10.15 13.72 18.61
N GLY A 42 -9.47 14.23 17.59
CA GLY A 42 -8.47 13.50 16.80
C GLY A 42 -9.04 12.71 15.63
N SER A 43 -10.32 12.90 15.28
CA SER A 43 -10.97 12.13 14.21
C SER A 43 -11.80 12.97 13.25
N ALA A 44 -12.04 12.40 12.08
CA ALA A 44 -13.03 12.88 11.11
C ALA A 44 -13.93 11.73 10.68
N VAL A 45 -15.15 12.05 10.25
CA VAL A 45 -16.09 11.09 9.64
C VAL A 45 -16.11 11.32 8.14
N PHE A 46 -15.99 10.23 7.39
CA PHE A 46 -15.99 10.22 5.94
C PHE A 46 -17.17 9.44 5.41
N ARG A 47 -17.77 9.92 4.31
CA ARG A 47 -18.52 9.07 3.41
C ARG A 47 -17.54 8.36 2.50
N VAL A 48 -17.50 7.03 2.57
CA VAL A 48 -16.58 6.23 1.75
C VAL A 48 -17.01 6.31 0.29
N THR A 49 -16.07 6.62 -0.60
CA THR A 49 -16.32 6.64 -2.05
C THR A 49 -15.91 5.30 -2.66
N LEU A 50 -14.68 4.85 -2.39
CA LEU A 50 -14.18 3.53 -2.78
C LEU A 50 -13.31 2.96 -1.67
N ALA A 51 -13.45 1.67 -1.36
CA ALA A 51 -12.59 0.97 -0.40
C ALA A 51 -11.76 -0.13 -1.08
N SER A 52 -10.46 -0.19 -0.76
CA SER A 52 -9.52 -1.13 -1.38
C SER A 52 -9.78 -2.55 -0.92
N ILE A 53 -9.87 -3.49 -1.87
CA ILE A 53 -9.87 -4.92 -1.58
C ILE A 53 -8.50 -5.50 -1.91
N ILE A 54 -7.80 -5.96 -0.87
CA ILE A 54 -6.49 -6.58 -1.02
C ILE A 54 -6.70 -8.00 -1.58
N GLY A 55 -5.81 -8.44 -2.47
CA GLY A 55 -5.92 -9.75 -3.13
C GLY A 55 -5.89 -10.98 -2.21
N TYR A 56 -5.58 -10.81 -0.94
CA TYR A 56 -5.65 -11.87 0.07
C TYR A 56 -6.64 -11.55 1.20
N THR A 57 -7.56 -10.60 0.98
CA THR A 57 -8.59 -10.21 1.96
C THR A 57 -9.43 -11.41 2.40
N ARG A 58 -9.86 -12.27 1.46
CA ARG A 58 -10.55 -13.53 1.79
C ARG A 58 -9.79 -14.35 2.82
N ASP A 59 -8.49 -14.54 2.59
CA ASP A 59 -7.63 -15.38 3.42
C ASP A 59 -7.40 -14.76 4.82
N ILE A 60 -7.58 -13.44 4.98
CA ILE A 60 -7.58 -12.78 6.30
C ILE A 60 -8.85 -13.17 7.06
N TYR A 61 -10.01 -12.96 6.44
CA TYR A 61 -11.30 -13.04 7.12
C TYR A 61 -11.87 -14.45 7.23
N ASN A 62 -11.33 -15.44 6.52
CA ASN A 62 -11.61 -16.87 6.75
C ASN A 62 -10.58 -17.56 7.67
N GLY A 63 -9.60 -16.82 8.19
CA GLY A 63 -8.60 -17.32 9.13
C GLY A 63 -7.41 -18.07 8.51
N VAL A 64 -7.31 -18.22 7.19
CA VAL A 64 -6.17 -18.89 6.53
C VAL A 64 -4.84 -18.18 6.83
N ARG A 65 -4.81 -16.83 6.83
CA ARG A 65 -3.62 -16.01 7.16
C ARG A 65 -3.29 -16.00 8.65
N LYS A 66 -4.25 -16.31 9.51
CA LYS A 66 -4.12 -16.27 10.97
C LYS A 66 -3.60 -14.92 11.50
N TYR A 67 -4.04 -13.82 10.89
CA TYR A 67 -3.70 -12.49 11.41
C TYR A 67 -4.59 -12.18 12.61
N PRO A 68 -4.02 -11.63 13.71
CA PRO A 68 -4.82 -11.26 14.87
C PRO A 68 -5.59 -9.98 14.56
N TYR A 69 -6.90 -9.97 14.79
CA TYR A 69 -7.74 -8.77 14.76
C TYR A 69 -8.93 -8.98 15.72
N PRO A 70 -9.49 -7.92 16.29
CA PRO A 70 -10.62 -8.04 17.22
C PRO A 70 -11.94 -8.25 16.48
N VAL A 71 -12.88 -8.96 17.12
CA VAL A 71 -14.29 -9.04 16.72
C VAL A 71 -15.18 -8.66 17.92
N PRO A 72 -16.39 -8.10 17.70
CA PRO A 72 -16.96 -7.72 16.41
C PRO A 72 -16.26 -6.50 15.81
N LEU A 73 -16.09 -6.46 14.48
CA LEU A 73 -15.54 -5.30 13.75
C LEU A 73 -16.20 -5.11 12.39
N THR A 74 -16.17 -3.88 11.90
CA THR A 74 -16.34 -3.55 10.47
C THR A 74 -15.04 -3.81 9.73
N LEU A 75 -15.13 -4.50 8.59
CA LEU A 75 -13.97 -4.89 7.78
C LEU A 75 -13.45 -3.70 6.95
N GLY A 76 -12.30 -3.87 6.27
CA GLY A 76 -11.79 -2.92 5.29
C GLY A 76 -10.58 -2.09 5.74
N SER A 77 -9.72 -1.78 4.78
CA SER A 77 -8.38 -1.22 5.04
C SER A 77 -8.25 0.24 4.61
N SER A 78 -7.67 0.51 3.45
CA SER A 78 -7.56 1.85 2.88
C SER A 78 -8.79 2.20 2.03
N ALA A 79 -9.12 3.48 1.93
CA ALA A 79 -10.22 3.97 1.12
C ALA A 79 -9.95 5.38 0.59
N ILE A 80 -10.66 5.77 -0.46
CA ILE A 80 -10.91 7.17 -0.77
C ILE A 80 -12.29 7.54 -0.21
N GLY A 81 -12.39 8.68 0.48
CA GLY A 81 -13.66 9.16 1.03
C GLY A 81 -13.73 10.68 1.08
N ARG A 82 -14.95 11.21 1.26
CA ARG A 82 -15.20 12.64 1.45
C ARG A 82 -15.50 12.95 2.90
N VAL A 83 -14.88 14.00 3.43
CA VAL A 83 -15.15 14.47 4.79
C VAL A 83 -16.62 14.91 4.91
N VAL A 84 -17.34 14.38 5.90
CA VAL A 84 -18.75 14.76 6.18
C VAL A 84 -18.96 15.26 7.60
N ALA A 85 -18.04 15.01 8.53
CA ALA A 85 -18.02 15.64 9.84
C ALA A 85 -16.59 15.71 10.39
N LEU A 86 -16.30 16.76 11.16
CA LEU A 86 -14.97 17.02 11.73
C LEU A 86 -15.09 17.21 13.23
N ALA A 87 -14.10 16.71 13.96
CA ALA A 87 -13.92 17.08 15.36
C ALA A 87 -13.37 18.52 15.47
N PRO A 88 -13.59 19.22 16.60
CA PRO A 88 -13.15 20.62 16.77
C PRO A 88 -11.64 20.84 16.65
N ASP A 89 -10.82 19.79 16.78
CA ASP A 89 -9.36 19.83 16.68
C ASP A 89 -8.83 19.54 15.26
N ALA A 90 -9.72 19.38 14.26
CA ALA A 90 -9.33 19.37 12.86
C ALA A 90 -9.00 20.78 12.38
N THR A 91 -7.74 21.02 12.00
CA THR A 91 -7.23 22.36 11.68
C THR A 91 -6.93 22.59 10.20
N ILE A 92 -6.92 21.54 9.39
CA ILE A 92 -6.53 21.57 7.97
C ILE A 92 -7.63 21.04 7.05
N LEU A 93 -8.36 20.01 7.47
CA LEU A 93 -9.42 19.40 6.66
C LEU A 93 -10.69 20.26 6.70
N GLU A 94 -11.41 20.26 5.59
CA GLU A 94 -12.71 20.90 5.44
C GLU A 94 -13.78 19.88 5.05
N ILE A 95 -15.05 20.17 5.36
CA ILE A 95 -16.17 19.34 4.91
C ILE A 95 -16.18 19.31 3.37
N GLY A 96 -16.25 18.11 2.79
CA GLY A 96 -16.25 17.90 1.35
C GLY A 96 -14.90 17.48 0.77
N ASP A 97 -13.79 17.70 1.48
CA ASP A 97 -12.44 17.30 1.03
C ASP A 97 -12.40 15.81 0.68
N LEU A 98 -11.86 15.48 -0.50
CA LEU A 98 -11.52 14.11 -0.86
C LEU A 98 -10.18 13.72 -0.23
N CYS A 99 -10.18 12.64 0.53
CA CYS A 99 -9.00 12.15 1.22
C CYS A 99 -8.72 10.69 0.89
N LEU A 100 -7.43 10.35 0.84
CA LEU A 100 -6.95 9.00 1.07
C LEU A 100 -6.97 8.71 2.57
N LEU A 101 -7.67 7.65 2.95
CA LEU A 101 -7.69 7.07 4.28
C LEU A 101 -6.62 5.96 4.34
N ASP A 102 -5.49 6.26 4.98
CA ASP A 102 -4.38 5.32 5.12
C ASP A 102 -4.66 4.30 6.24
N CYS A 103 -4.38 3.02 5.99
CA CYS A 103 -4.64 1.93 6.94
C CYS A 103 -3.53 1.72 7.99
N THR A 104 -2.38 2.38 7.86
CA THR A 104 -1.24 2.23 8.77
C THR A 104 -1.35 3.19 9.97
N ILE A 105 -2.17 2.81 10.95
CA ILE A 105 -2.49 3.67 12.11
C ILE A 105 -1.47 3.45 13.23
N ARG A 106 -1.08 4.54 13.91
CA ARG A 106 -0.05 4.59 14.95
C ARG A 106 -0.53 5.28 16.21
N GLY A 107 0.05 4.94 17.36
CA GLY A 107 -0.15 5.68 18.61
C GLY A 107 0.42 7.09 18.53
N ARG A 108 -0.36 8.10 18.97
CA ARG A 108 0.07 9.51 19.00
C ARG A 108 1.01 9.83 20.16
N ASP A 109 0.95 9.03 21.21
CA ASP A 109 1.73 9.14 22.44
C ASP A 109 3.00 8.27 22.43
N ASP A 110 3.32 7.66 21.29
CA ASP A 110 4.45 6.71 21.10
C ASP A 110 5.42 7.21 20.03
N ILE A 111 5.81 8.50 20.12
CA ILE A 111 6.61 9.19 19.10
C ILE A 111 8.04 8.61 19.00
N ASP A 112 8.64 8.24 20.13
CA ASP A 112 10.02 7.77 20.21
C ASP A 112 10.14 6.23 20.29
N GLY A 113 9.02 5.50 20.51
CA GLY A 113 9.01 4.11 20.98
C GLY A 113 8.84 3.01 19.92
N SER A 114 9.46 3.15 18.75
CA SER A 114 9.76 2.02 17.83
C SER A 114 8.58 1.34 17.11
N ALA A 115 7.59 2.11 16.62
CA ALA A 115 6.46 1.56 15.87
C ALA A 115 5.66 0.47 16.64
N ALA A 116 5.86 0.35 17.96
CA ALA A 116 5.22 -0.68 18.77
C ALA A 116 3.71 -0.53 18.72
N SER A 117 3.19 0.69 18.79
CA SER A 117 1.75 0.97 18.72
C SER A 117 1.21 1.13 17.28
N THR A 118 1.80 0.43 16.31
CA THR A 118 1.35 0.44 14.90
C THR A 118 0.51 -0.80 14.58
N PHE A 119 -0.60 -0.61 13.87
CA PHE A 119 -1.42 -1.70 13.37
C PHE A 119 -1.91 -1.40 11.94
N LEU A 120 -2.48 -2.40 11.28
CA LEU A 120 -3.08 -2.26 9.95
C LEU A 120 -4.60 -2.41 10.09
N SER A 121 -5.34 -1.32 9.83
CA SER A 121 -6.79 -1.28 10.04
C SER A 121 -7.52 -2.44 9.35
N ALA A 122 -8.34 -3.13 10.14
CA ALA A 122 -9.05 -4.38 9.84
C ALA A 122 -8.21 -5.51 9.17
N ILE A 123 -6.88 -5.47 9.24
CA ILE A 123 -5.98 -6.50 8.71
C ILE A 123 -5.26 -7.21 9.85
N SER A 124 -4.64 -6.45 10.75
CA SER A 124 -3.91 -6.97 11.88
C SER A 124 -3.80 -5.93 13.00
N GLU A 125 -4.05 -6.33 14.23
CA GLU A 125 -3.91 -5.50 15.45
C GLU A 125 -2.46 -5.25 15.88
N GLY A 126 -1.49 -5.57 15.03
CA GLY A 126 -0.06 -5.42 15.30
C GLY A 126 0.47 -6.45 16.29
N PHE A 127 1.62 -6.14 16.87
CA PHE A 127 2.43 -7.10 17.64
C PHE A 127 2.68 -6.68 19.09
N SER A 128 2.24 -5.49 19.50
CA SER A 128 2.41 -5.00 20.88
C SER A 128 1.07 -4.86 21.59
N GLU A 129 1.10 -4.71 22.91
CA GLU A 129 -0.10 -4.37 23.67
C GLU A 129 -0.63 -2.97 23.34
N GLY A 130 0.25 -2.03 22.97
CA GLY A 130 -0.14 -0.68 22.54
C GLY A 130 -0.93 -0.71 21.24
N SER A 131 -0.48 -1.46 20.23
CA SER A 131 -1.17 -1.58 18.94
C SER A 131 -2.52 -2.29 19.09
N LYS A 132 -2.58 -3.35 19.91
CA LYS A 132 -3.80 -4.08 20.22
C LYS A 132 -4.82 -3.19 20.90
N LYS A 133 -4.42 -2.47 21.95
CA LYS A 133 -5.28 -1.52 22.67
C LYS A 133 -5.80 -0.45 21.73
N LEU A 134 -4.91 0.15 20.93
CA LEU A 134 -5.27 1.23 20.01
C LEU A 134 -6.32 0.78 18.99
N MET A 135 -6.13 -0.38 18.35
CA MET A 135 -7.11 -0.94 17.42
C MET A 135 -8.41 -1.31 18.14
N ARG A 136 -8.34 -1.98 19.29
CA ARG A 136 -9.53 -2.50 19.99
C ARG A 136 -10.42 -1.39 20.55
N ASP A 137 -9.82 -0.34 21.09
CA ASP A 137 -10.54 0.64 21.92
C ASP A 137 -10.86 1.93 21.16
N ALA A 138 -10.02 2.33 20.19
CA ALA A 138 -10.17 3.62 19.49
C ALA A 138 -10.54 3.47 18.00
N TRP A 139 -9.89 2.55 17.30
CA TRP A 139 -9.88 2.46 15.84
C TRP A 139 -10.20 1.04 15.34
N ARG A 140 -11.32 0.50 15.82
CA ARG A 140 -11.71 -0.89 15.57
C ARG A 140 -12.29 -1.11 14.17
N ASP A 141 -13.14 -0.20 13.74
CA ASP A 141 -13.95 -0.34 12.54
C ASP A 141 -13.22 0.18 11.29
N GLY A 142 -13.20 -0.65 10.25
CA GLY A 142 -12.58 -0.40 8.96
C GLY A 142 -13.48 0.31 7.94
N THR A 143 -13.06 0.28 6.67
CA THR A 143 -13.63 1.11 5.60
C THR A 143 -14.67 0.43 4.71
N TYR A 144 -15.03 -0.84 4.92
CA TYR A 144 -16.09 -1.52 4.16
C TYR A 144 -17.47 -1.15 4.71
N ALA A 145 -17.79 0.15 4.63
CA ALA A 145 -19.03 0.74 5.11
C ALA A 145 -19.31 2.06 4.40
N GLU A 146 -20.57 2.51 4.41
CA GLU A 146 -20.95 3.80 3.80
C GLU A 146 -20.28 5.00 4.49
N TYR A 147 -20.06 4.90 5.80
CA TYR A 147 -19.41 5.93 6.62
C TYR A 147 -18.34 5.32 7.51
N VAL A 148 -17.25 6.04 7.75
CA VAL A 148 -16.17 5.59 8.62
C VAL A 148 -15.59 6.76 9.41
N ARG A 149 -15.25 6.52 10.67
CA ARG A 149 -14.48 7.47 11.49
C ARG A 149 -13.00 7.12 11.44
N TRP A 150 -12.16 8.08 11.10
CA TRP A 150 -10.74 7.86 10.85
C TRP A 150 -9.85 8.84 11.65
N PRO A 151 -8.63 8.45 12.06
CA PRO A 151 -7.69 9.36 12.72
C PRO A 151 -7.24 10.46 11.77
N LEU A 152 -7.20 11.70 12.24
CA LEU A 152 -6.81 12.87 11.43
C LEU A 152 -5.40 12.71 10.83
N GLU A 153 -4.47 12.11 11.56
CA GLU A 153 -3.10 11.81 11.10
C GLU A 153 -3.01 10.78 9.96
N ASN A 154 -4.10 10.04 9.71
CA ASN A 154 -4.22 9.06 8.62
C ASN A 154 -5.17 9.55 7.50
N CYS A 155 -5.63 10.80 7.56
CA CYS A 155 -6.47 11.42 6.56
C CYS A 155 -5.62 12.33 5.66
N PHE A 156 -5.33 11.88 4.44
CA PHE A 156 -4.49 12.61 3.51
C PHE A 156 -5.33 13.24 2.40
N ARG A 157 -5.56 14.54 2.51
CA ARG A 157 -6.28 15.34 1.49
C ARG A 157 -5.59 15.23 0.14
N LEU A 158 -6.39 15.08 -0.91
CA LEU A 158 -5.96 14.99 -2.31
C LEU A 158 -6.37 16.25 -3.07
N ASP A 159 -5.48 16.81 -3.88
CA ASP A 159 -5.78 17.93 -4.77
C ASP A 159 -6.59 17.44 -5.99
N GLU A 160 -7.90 17.29 -5.80
CA GLU A 160 -8.86 16.81 -6.80
C GLU A 160 -8.73 17.57 -8.13
N LYS A 161 -8.58 18.90 -8.04
CA LYS A 161 -8.50 19.76 -9.23
C LYS A 161 -7.29 19.37 -10.07
N LYS A 162 -6.10 19.20 -9.46
CA LYS A 162 -4.90 18.77 -10.19
C LYS A 162 -5.04 17.34 -10.69
N LEU A 163 -5.47 16.41 -9.85
CA LEU A 163 -5.53 14.99 -10.19
C LEU A 163 -6.51 14.73 -11.34
N PHE A 164 -7.70 15.33 -11.30
CA PHE A 164 -8.70 15.15 -12.35
C PHE A 164 -8.38 15.95 -13.61
N ALA A 165 -7.68 17.10 -13.50
CA ALA A 165 -7.12 17.78 -14.68
C ALA A 165 -6.06 16.94 -15.40
N MET A 166 -5.37 16.04 -14.69
CA MET A 166 -4.48 15.03 -15.29
C MET A 166 -5.22 13.80 -15.83
N GLY A 167 -6.55 13.77 -15.69
CA GLY A 167 -7.45 12.72 -16.18
C GLY A 167 -7.51 11.46 -15.32
N TYR A 168 -7.09 11.53 -14.06
CA TYR A 168 -7.31 10.43 -13.13
C TYR A 168 -8.78 10.34 -12.71
N THR A 169 -9.28 9.12 -12.55
CA THR A 169 -10.55 8.81 -11.88
C THR A 169 -10.31 8.51 -10.40
N VAL A 170 -11.38 8.42 -9.59
CA VAL A 170 -11.24 8.00 -8.18
C VAL A 170 -10.69 6.57 -8.10
N GLU A 171 -11.06 5.72 -9.06
CA GLU A 171 -10.54 4.36 -9.19
C GLU A 171 -9.02 4.35 -9.39
N ASP A 172 -8.47 5.25 -10.22
CA ASP A 172 -7.01 5.31 -10.43
C ASP A 172 -6.26 5.66 -9.14
N LEU A 173 -6.84 6.53 -8.30
CA LEU A 173 -6.28 6.92 -6.99
C LEU A 173 -6.15 5.72 -6.03
N MET A 174 -6.98 4.67 -6.20
CA MET A 174 -6.92 3.45 -5.40
C MET A 174 -5.67 2.59 -5.67
N TYR A 175 -4.83 2.96 -6.65
CA TYR A 175 -3.51 2.36 -6.82
C TYR A 175 -2.47 2.92 -5.84
N ILE A 176 -2.68 4.12 -5.29
CA ILE A 176 -1.74 4.78 -4.35
C ILE A 176 -1.41 3.90 -3.13
N PRO A 177 -2.39 3.29 -2.41
CA PRO A 177 -2.10 2.40 -1.28
C PRO A 177 -1.13 1.27 -1.59
N ARG A 178 -1.23 0.69 -2.79
CA ARG A 178 -0.35 -0.39 -3.23
C ARG A 178 1.07 0.12 -3.49
N MET A 179 1.21 1.29 -4.10
CA MET A 179 2.51 1.92 -4.33
C MET A 179 3.17 2.39 -3.04
N LEU A 180 2.40 2.85 -2.04
CA LEU A 180 2.94 3.34 -0.78
C LEU A 180 3.83 2.30 -0.07
N VAL A 181 3.46 1.02 -0.16
CA VAL A 181 4.28 -0.08 0.38
C VAL A 181 5.68 -0.02 -0.23
N ALA A 182 5.79 -0.06 -1.56
CA ALA A 182 7.10 0.04 -2.22
C ALA A 182 7.81 1.38 -1.94
N TYR A 183 7.05 2.48 -1.90
CA TYR A 183 7.59 3.81 -1.63
C TYR A 183 8.24 3.88 -0.25
N GLY A 184 7.67 3.24 0.78
CA GLY A 184 8.28 3.17 2.11
C GLY A 184 9.68 2.57 2.10
N GLY A 185 9.93 1.59 1.23
CA GLY A 185 11.27 1.06 0.98
C GLY A 185 12.17 2.06 0.28
N PHE A 186 11.70 2.65 -0.82
CA PHE A 186 12.51 3.58 -1.63
C PHE A 186 12.73 4.95 -1.00
N SER A 187 11.95 5.33 0.02
CA SER A 187 11.95 6.67 0.57
C SER A 187 13.29 7.06 1.20
N PRO A 188 13.58 8.37 1.35
CA PRO A 188 14.74 8.86 2.10
C PRO A 188 14.80 8.37 3.55
N LEU A 189 13.67 7.91 4.12
CA LEU A 189 13.62 7.38 5.48
C LEU A 189 14.00 5.89 5.55
N CYS A 190 14.20 5.22 4.41
CA CYS A 190 14.63 3.84 4.33
C CYS A 190 15.95 3.70 3.54
N ILE A 191 15.92 3.24 2.29
CA ILE A 191 17.13 3.07 1.47
C ILE A 191 17.44 4.27 0.58
N ASP A 192 16.56 5.26 0.46
CA ASP A 192 16.82 6.52 -0.25
C ASP A 192 17.26 6.33 -1.72
N LEU A 193 16.38 5.74 -2.53
CA LEU A 193 16.59 5.54 -3.97
C LEU A 193 16.87 6.89 -4.65
N LYS A 194 18.00 7.00 -5.34
CA LYS A 194 18.37 8.19 -6.11
C LYS A 194 18.05 8.02 -7.59
N PRO A 195 17.64 9.10 -8.28
CA PRO A 195 17.58 9.11 -9.73
C PRO A 195 18.92 8.67 -10.34
N GLY A 196 18.86 7.83 -11.37
CA GLY A 196 20.04 7.27 -12.05
C GLY A 196 20.55 5.94 -11.48
N GLU A 197 20.13 5.52 -10.30
CA GLU A 197 20.60 4.26 -9.70
C GLU A 197 19.97 3.01 -10.31
N THR A 198 20.67 1.88 -10.21
CA THR A 198 20.13 0.56 -10.54
C THR A 198 19.52 -0.11 -9.33
N VAL A 199 18.26 -0.52 -9.43
CA VAL A 199 17.56 -1.30 -8.41
C VAL A 199 17.16 -2.68 -8.92
N VAL A 200 17.50 -3.70 -8.13
CA VAL A 200 17.00 -5.06 -8.28
C VAL A 200 15.77 -5.23 -7.40
N ILE A 201 14.66 -5.74 -7.97
CA ILE A 201 13.39 -5.93 -7.25
C ILE A 201 13.08 -7.42 -7.16
N GLY A 202 13.16 -7.96 -5.94
CA GLY A 202 12.74 -9.32 -5.60
C GLY A 202 11.22 -9.49 -5.66
N ALA A 203 10.75 -10.64 -6.14
CA ALA A 203 9.33 -10.96 -6.29
C ALA A 203 8.52 -9.95 -7.15
N ALA A 204 9.14 -9.45 -8.23
CA ALA A 204 8.58 -8.43 -9.13
C ALA A 204 7.27 -8.85 -9.84
N THR A 205 6.93 -10.15 -9.86
CA THR A 205 5.70 -10.67 -10.49
C THR A 205 4.46 -10.61 -9.58
N GLY A 206 4.61 -10.20 -8.32
CA GLY A 206 3.50 -9.99 -7.39
C GLY A 206 2.93 -8.58 -7.48
N GLY A 207 1.73 -8.34 -6.93
CA GLY A 207 1.07 -7.02 -7.02
C GLY A 207 1.89 -5.86 -6.44
N PHE A 208 2.58 -6.07 -5.31
CA PHE A 208 3.49 -5.05 -4.76
C PHE A 208 4.83 -4.97 -5.50
N GLY A 209 5.34 -6.10 -6.01
CA GLY A 209 6.59 -6.14 -6.77
C GLY A 209 6.48 -5.44 -8.12
N SER A 210 5.37 -5.62 -8.84
CA SER A 210 5.12 -4.91 -10.11
C SER A 210 4.91 -3.42 -9.87
N ALA A 211 4.23 -3.05 -8.79
CA ALA A 211 4.11 -1.65 -8.35
C ALA A 211 5.47 -1.05 -7.98
N ALA A 212 6.37 -1.82 -7.35
CA ALA A 212 7.74 -1.39 -7.06
C ALA A 212 8.56 -1.14 -8.34
N VAL A 213 8.42 -2.00 -9.36
CA VAL A 213 9.08 -1.79 -10.67
C VAL A 213 8.61 -0.49 -11.30
N HIS A 214 7.29 -0.29 -11.37
CA HIS A 214 6.71 0.94 -11.88
C HIS A 214 7.18 2.18 -11.12
N LEU A 215 7.04 2.15 -9.79
CA LEU A 215 7.37 3.27 -8.93
C LEU A 215 8.86 3.63 -9.00
N ALA A 216 9.76 2.64 -9.00
CA ALA A 216 11.20 2.89 -9.13
C ALA A 216 11.53 3.64 -10.43
N LEU A 217 10.86 3.28 -11.54
CA LEU A 217 11.07 3.95 -12.82
C LEU A 217 10.61 5.41 -12.79
N GLU A 218 9.41 5.65 -12.24
CA GLU A 218 8.84 6.99 -12.09
C GLU A 218 9.65 7.87 -11.11
N MET A 219 10.26 7.27 -10.08
CA MET A 219 11.22 7.93 -9.18
C MET A 219 12.59 8.18 -9.82
N GLY A 220 12.78 7.77 -11.07
CA GLY A 220 13.98 8.08 -11.86
C GLY A 220 15.09 7.04 -11.78
N ALA A 221 14.86 5.82 -11.27
CA ALA A 221 15.88 4.77 -11.24
C ALA A 221 16.46 4.53 -12.65
N GLY A 222 17.76 4.71 -12.85
CA GLY A 222 18.39 4.58 -14.16
C GLY A 222 18.15 3.21 -14.80
N ARG A 223 18.03 2.16 -13.97
CA ARG A 223 17.73 0.80 -14.41
C ARG A 223 16.96 0.04 -13.34
N VAL A 224 16.02 -0.80 -13.76
CA VAL A 224 15.28 -1.73 -12.88
C VAL A 224 15.48 -3.15 -13.37
N ILE A 225 15.89 -4.04 -12.47
CA ILE A 225 16.04 -5.48 -12.74
C ILE A 225 14.95 -6.22 -11.96
N ALA A 226 13.95 -6.73 -12.66
CA ALA A 226 12.79 -7.43 -12.12
C ALA A 226 13.09 -8.93 -11.95
N LEU A 227 13.07 -9.44 -10.71
CA LEU A 227 13.31 -10.85 -10.40
C LEU A 227 11.99 -11.56 -10.12
N GLY A 228 11.80 -12.73 -10.74
CA GLY A 228 10.61 -13.54 -10.52
C GLY A 228 10.71 -14.91 -11.15
N ARG A 229 9.89 -15.84 -10.67
CA ARG A 229 9.85 -17.21 -11.21
C ARG A 229 9.03 -17.32 -12.50
N ASN A 230 8.05 -16.45 -12.68
CA ASN A 230 7.14 -16.49 -13.82
C ASN A 230 7.62 -15.51 -14.90
N THR A 231 8.25 -16.04 -15.94
CA THR A 231 8.82 -15.28 -17.06
C THR A 231 7.76 -14.54 -17.87
N GLU A 232 6.59 -15.13 -18.07
CA GLU A 232 5.48 -14.47 -18.79
C GLU A 232 5.01 -13.21 -18.06
N ILE A 233 4.92 -13.26 -16.73
CA ILE A 233 4.54 -12.08 -15.93
C ILE A 233 5.68 -11.06 -15.90
N LEU A 234 6.95 -11.49 -15.85
CA LEU A 234 8.10 -10.57 -15.95
C LEU A 234 8.06 -9.76 -17.25
N GLU A 235 7.76 -10.41 -18.38
CA GLU A 235 7.61 -9.71 -19.65
C GLU A 235 6.39 -8.78 -19.65
N LYS A 236 5.27 -9.16 -19.01
CA LYS A 236 4.14 -8.23 -18.83
C LYS A 236 4.51 -7.00 -17.99
N VAL A 237 5.28 -7.18 -16.90
CA VAL A 237 5.77 -6.07 -16.07
C VAL A 237 6.66 -5.13 -16.89
N LYS A 238 7.61 -5.69 -17.65
CA LYS A 238 8.49 -4.91 -18.54
C LYS A 238 7.70 -4.14 -19.59
N ASN A 239 6.75 -4.79 -20.26
CA ASN A 239 5.98 -4.17 -21.35
C ASN A 239 4.96 -3.13 -20.85
N ALA A 240 4.52 -3.23 -19.60
CA ALA A 240 3.63 -2.26 -18.97
C ALA A 240 4.35 -0.94 -18.58
N ALA A 241 5.68 -0.98 -18.43
CA ALA A 241 6.47 0.18 -18.04
C ALA A 241 6.58 1.20 -19.18
N ALA A 242 6.36 2.48 -18.87
CA ALA A 242 6.52 3.56 -19.83
C ALA A 242 7.98 3.69 -20.34
N GLN A 243 8.97 3.31 -19.51
CA GLN A 243 10.39 3.26 -19.91
C GLN A 243 10.90 1.80 -19.96
N LYS A 244 10.24 0.94 -20.74
CA LYS A 244 10.56 -0.49 -20.83
C LYS A 244 12.03 -0.82 -21.15
N ASP A 245 12.76 0.05 -21.84
CA ASP A 245 14.18 -0.14 -22.16
C ASP A 245 15.10 -0.06 -20.92
N ARG A 246 14.61 0.53 -19.82
CA ARG A 246 15.28 0.55 -18.52
C ARG A 246 14.95 -0.68 -17.67
N VAL A 247 14.09 -1.59 -18.14
CA VAL A 247 13.62 -2.76 -17.40
C VAL A 247 14.24 -4.04 -17.95
N PHE A 248 14.95 -4.74 -17.07
CA PHE A 248 15.58 -6.02 -17.34
C PHE A 248 14.89 -7.10 -16.51
N THR A 249 14.77 -8.30 -17.05
CA THR A 249 14.09 -9.42 -16.40
C THR A 249 15.10 -10.51 -16.08
N VAL A 250 15.06 -11.03 -14.85
CA VAL A 250 15.91 -12.15 -14.43
C VAL A 250 15.01 -13.25 -13.86
N PRO A 251 14.92 -14.43 -14.52
CA PRO A 251 14.16 -15.55 -14.00
C PRO A 251 14.85 -16.15 -12.77
N LEU A 252 14.08 -16.36 -11.70
CA LEU A 252 14.53 -17.06 -10.50
C LEU A 252 14.43 -18.56 -10.69
N THR A 253 15.55 -19.25 -10.51
CA THR A 253 15.67 -20.71 -10.63
C THR A 253 15.45 -21.41 -9.29
N GLY A 254 15.67 -20.71 -8.18
CA GLY A 254 15.70 -21.28 -6.83
C GLY A 254 17.10 -21.66 -6.35
N ASP A 255 18.08 -21.65 -7.25
CA ASP A 255 19.50 -21.79 -6.93
C ASP A 255 20.15 -20.40 -6.87
N TRP A 256 20.68 -20.04 -5.71
CA TRP A 256 21.23 -18.71 -5.49
C TRP A 256 22.49 -18.41 -6.30
N GLU A 257 23.29 -19.43 -6.67
CA GLU A 257 24.51 -19.23 -7.46
C GLU A 257 24.15 -18.95 -8.92
N VAL A 258 23.17 -19.68 -9.44
CA VAL A 258 22.62 -19.46 -10.79
C VAL A 258 21.95 -18.09 -10.87
N ASP A 259 21.11 -17.75 -9.90
CA ASP A 259 20.41 -16.47 -9.84
C ASP A 259 21.39 -15.29 -9.71
N TYR A 260 22.45 -15.45 -8.90
CA TYR A 260 23.53 -14.45 -8.77
C TYR A 260 24.33 -14.28 -10.07
N LYS A 261 24.66 -15.38 -10.76
CA LYS A 261 25.33 -15.31 -12.06
C LYS A 261 24.45 -14.58 -13.08
N ALA A 262 23.16 -14.89 -13.13
CA ALA A 262 22.22 -14.20 -14.02
C ALA A 262 22.16 -12.68 -13.73
N LEU A 263 22.15 -12.28 -12.45
CA LEU A 263 22.23 -10.86 -12.07
C LEU A 263 23.52 -10.19 -12.55
N LYS A 264 24.65 -10.89 -12.51
CA LYS A 264 25.93 -10.38 -13.03
C LYS A 264 25.95 -10.28 -14.54
N ASP A 265 25.35 -11.24 -15.24
CA ASP A 265 25.33 -11.32 -16.70
C ASP A 265 24.47 -10.19 -17.31
N VAL A 266 23.51 -9.62 -16.56
CA VAL A 266 22.82 -8.36 -16.93
C VAL A 266 23.80 -7.17 -17.03
N GLY A 267 24.98 -7.27 -16.42
CA GLY A 267 26.06 -6.29 -16.47
C GLY A 267 25.77 -5.01 -15.68
N GLY A 268 26.72 -4.08 -15.64
CA GLY A 268 26.59 -2.79 -14.96
C GLY A 268 26.58 -2.88 -13.43
N THR A 269 26.46 -1.73 -12.78
CA THR A 269 26.43 -1.59 -11.32
C THR A 269 25.02 -1.87 -10.78
N ILE A 270 24.93 -2.46 -9.58
CA ILE A 270 23.67 -2.63 -8.84
C ILE A 270 23.81 -1.90 -7.50
N ASP A 271 23.05 -0.82 -7.33
CA ASP A 271 23.10 0.04 -6.14
C ASP A 271 22.20 -0.49 -5.02
N ILE A 272 21.04 -1.03 -5.40
CA ILE A 272 19.97 -1.41 -4.48
C ILE A 272 19.46 -2.80 -4.78
N PHE A 273 19.23 -3.58 -3.72
CA PHE A 273 18.37 -4.76 -3.74
C PHE A 273 17.14 -4.50 -2.86
N PHE A 274 15.94 -4.54 -3.43
CA PHE A 274 14.68 -4.35 -2.75
C PHE A 274 13.89 -5.66 -2.76
N ASP A 275 13.75 -6.30 -1.59
CA ASP A 275 12.96 -7.51 -1.45
C ASP A 275 11.56 -7.22 -0.90
N ILE A 276 10.54 -7.70 -1.62
CA ILE A 276 9.13 -7.67 -1.19
C ILE A 276 8.49 -9.05 -1.31
N SER A 277 9.28 -10.09 -1.02
CA SER A 277 8.87 -11.47 -1.22
C SER A 277 7.75 -11.93 -0.27
N PRO A 278 6.79 -12.75 -0.74
CA PRO A 278 5.73 -13.26 0.12
C PRO A 278 6.28 -14.33 1.08
N GLY A 279 5.53 -14.66 2.13
CA GLY A 279 5.91 -15.73 3.07
C GLY A 279 6.18 -17.10 2.43
N ALA A 280 5.58 -17.39 1.27
CA ALA A 280 5.85 -18.60 0.48
C ALA A 280 7.28 -18.67 -0.10
N ALA A 281 8.06 -17.58 -0.03
CA ALA A 281 9.46 -17.54 -0.43
C ALA A 281 10.43 -17.91 0.70
N GLN A 282 9.93 -18.34 1.86
CA GLN A 282 10.75 -18.85 2.96
C GLN A 282 11.76 -19.89 2.44
N GLY A 283 13.04 -19.71 2.80
CA GLY A 283 14.13 -20.60 2.39
C GLY A 283 14.66 -20.38 0.97
N SER A 284 14.08 -19.46 0.19
CA SER A 284 14.61 -19.14 -1.14
C SER A 284 15.91 -18.34 -1.07
N GLY A 285 16.90 -18.69 -1.91
CA GLY A 285 18.22 -18.07 -1.92
C GLY A 285 18.33 -16.72 -2.64
N HIS A 286 17.23 -16.19 -3.20
CA HIS A 286 17.24 -14.94 -3.99
C HIS A 286 17.71 -13.70 -3.19
N ILE A 287 17.42 -13.62 -1.89
CA ILE A 287 17.92 -12.51 -1.04
C ILE A 287 19.45 -12.55 -0.99
N LYS A 288 20.03 -13.74 -0.80
CA LYS A 288 21.49 -13.93 -0.82
C LYS A 288 22.04 -13.55 -2.19
N ALA A 289 21.44 -14.02 -3.29
CA ALA A 289 21.87 -13.68 -4.65
C ALA A 289 21.85 -12.16 -4.90
N GLY A 290 20.77 -11.48 -4.49
CA GLY A 290 20.62 -10.03 -4.59
C GLY A 290 21.70 -9.27 -3.83
N ILE A 291 21.96 -9.64 -2.56
CA ILE A 291 23.01 -9.00 -1.74
C ILE A 291 24.41 -9.26 -2.32
N MET A 292 24.66 -10.47 -2.83
CA MET A 292 25.93 -10.82 -3.48
C MET A 292 26.20 -9.98 -4.74
N ALA A 293 25.14 -9.57 -5.45
CA ALA A 293 25.22 -8.76 -6.66
C ALA A 293 25.44 -7.26 -6.41
N LEU A 294 25.24 -6.76 -5.18
CA LEU A 294 25.41 -5.35 -4.86
C LEU A 294 26.86 -4.87 -5.05
N ARG A 295 27.02 -3.62 -5.49
CA ARG A 295 28.30 -2.92 -5.46
C ARG A 295 28.76 -2.62 -4.03
N HIS A 296 30.00 -2.17 -3.88
CA HIS A 296 30.48 -1.60 -2.63
C HIS A 296 29.66 -0.35 -2.26
N GLY A 297 29.28 -0.21 -0.99
CA GLY A 297 28.33 0.80 -0.49
C GLY A 297 26.88 0.60 -0.95
N GLY A 298 26.52 -0.60 -1.43
CA GLY A 298 25.16 -0.92 -1.87
C GLY A 298 24.16 -1.02 -0.72
N ARG A 299 22.86 -0.97 -1.02
CA ARG A 299 21.79 -0.99 -0.02
C ARG A 299 20.79 -2.12 -0.26
N CYS A 300 20.36 -2.76 0.81
CA CYS A 300 19.37 -3.82 0.79
C CYS A 300 18.17 -3.42 1.65
N CYS A 301 16.97 -3.43 1.08
CA CYS A 301 15.71 -3.26 1.81
C CYS A 301 15.01 -4.62 1.92
N LEU A 302 14.76 -5.06 3.16
CA LEU A 302 13.97 -6.25 3.45
C LEU A 302 12.55 -5.81 3.85
N MET A 303 11.59 -5.97 2.94
CA MET A 303 10.19 -5.56 3.12
C MET A 303 9.19 -6.70 2.92
N GLY A 304 9.66 -7.88 2.49
CA GLY A 304 8.85 -9.07 2.28
C GLY A 304 8.20 -9.62 3.55
N GLY A 305 7.15 -10.43 3.35
CA GLY A 305 6.40 -11.12 4.41
C GLY A 305 6.96 -12.49 4.81
N ILE A 306 8.26 -12.71 4.63
CA ILE A 306 8.96 -13.91 5.13
C ILE A 306 8.99 -13.81 6.66
N ARG A 307 8.50 -14.85 7.37
CA ARG A 307 8.35 -14.83 8.83
C ARG A 307 9.53 -15.44 9.58
N GLY A 308 10.26 -16.36 8.95
CA GLY A 308 11.44 -16.98 9.54
C GLY A 308 12.72 -16.25 9.15
N ASP A 309 13.85 -16.77 9.64
CA ASP A 309 15.15 -16.22 9.34
C ASP A 309 15.52 -16.36 7.86
N VAL A 310 16.37 -15.44 7.40
CA VAL A 310 16.98 -15.48 6.07
C VAL A 310 18.50 -15.51 6.21
N SER A 311 19.16 -16.33 5.39
CA SER A 311 20.62 -16.39 5.39
C SER A 311 21.20 -15.13 4.73
N LEU A 312 21.93 -14.32 5.49
CA LEU A 312 22.61 -13.13 5.00
C LEU A 312 24.11 -13.41 4.79
N PRO A 313 24.69 -13.04 3.62
CA PRO A 313 26.10 -13.29 3.34
C PRO A 313 27.01 -12.30 4.08
N HIS A 314 27.26 -12.56 5.37
CA HIS A 314 27.96 -11.65 6.30
C HIS A 314 29.28 -11.09 5.76
N HIS A 315 30.17 -11.95 5.24
CA HIS A 315 31.47 -11.52 4.71
C HIS A 315 31.33 -10.52 3.55
N LYS A 316 30.34 -10.71 2.67
CA LYS A 316 30.05 -9.78 1.57
C LYS A 316 29.47 -8.47 2.08
N ILE A 317 28.61 -8.52 3.10
CA ILE A 317 28.01 -7.32 3.70
C ILE A 317 29.11 -6.46 4.33
N MET A 318 29.98 -7.06 5.14
CA MET A 318 31.05 -6.36 5.84
C MET A 318 32.08 -5.77 4.87
N HIS A 319 32.66 -6.55 3.95
CA HIS A 319 33.67 -6.02 3.02
C HIS A 319 33.11 -5.14 1.90
N GLY A 320 31.80 -5.22 1.68
CA GLY A 320 31.09 -4.43 0.68
C GLY A 320 30.50 -3.14 1.24
N ASP A 321 30.68 -2.82 2.52
CA ASP A 321 30.03 -1.70 3.22
C ASP A 321 28.52 -1.63 2.93
N ILE A 322 27.87 -2.80 2.88
CA ILE A 322 26.46 -2.89 2.48
C ILE A 322 25.58 -2.54 3.68
N THR A 323 24.64 -1.63 3.46
CA THR A 323 23.56 -1.38 4.43
C THR A 323 22.42 -2.37 4.19
N VAL A 324 22.00 -3.07 5.23
CA VAL A 324 20.78 -3.89 5.22
C VAL A 324 19.77 -3.27 6.17
N LYS A 325 18.57 -2.96 5.68
CA LYS A 325 17.52 -2.32 6.47
C LYS A 325 16.19 -3.03 6.28
N GLY A 326 15.52 -3.33 7.38
CA GLY A 326 14.13 -3.76 7.37
C GLY A 326 13.19 -2.58 7.19
N LYS A 327 12.09 -2.78 6.46
CA LYS A 327 11.01 -1.79 6.37
C LYS A 327 9.66 -2.48 6.47
N TRP A 328 8.84 -2.00 7.40
CA TRP A 328 7.43 -2.35 7.46
C TRP A 328 6.61 -1.13 7.09
N MET A 329 5.79 -1.25 6.04
CA MET A 329 5.00 -0.15 5.48
C MET A 329 5.86 1.10 5.15
N TYR A 330 5.46 2.27 5.61
CA TYR A 330 5.97 3.59 5.23
C TYR A 330 5.62 4.58 6.34
N GLU A 331 6.31 5.73 6.43
CA GLU A 331 5.98 6.73 7.44
C GLU A 331 4.88 7.71 6.98
N PRO A 332 4.20 8.45 7.89
CA PRO A 332 3.20 9.44 7.48
C PRO A 332 3.74 10.51 6.52
N GLN A 333 5.03 10.88 6.66
CA GLN A 333 5.69 11.80 5.72
C GLN A 333 5.86 11.17 4.33
N ASP A 334 6.00 9.85 4.25
CA ASP A 334 6.13 9.13 2.99
C ASP A 334 4.80 9.12 2.22
N VAL A 335 3.66 9.04 2.91
CA VAL A 335 2.33 9.18 2.30
C VAL A 335 2.18 10.54 1.63
N LYS A 336 2.49 11.61 2.36
CA LYS A 336 2.44 12.98 1.83
C LYS A 336 3.37 13.16 0.63
N ARG A 337 4.58 12.60 0.67
CA ARG A 337 5.55 12.70 -0.43
C ARG A 337 5.06 11.98 -1.67
N LEU A 338 4.54 10.75 -1.56
CA LEU A 338 4.04 10.03 -2.72
C LEU A 338 2.82 10.73 -3.33
N ILE A 339 1.88 11.21 -2.51
CA ILE A 339 0.75 12.02 -2.99
C ILE A 339 1.27 13.26 -3.74
N GLY A 340 2.22 13.99 -3.16
CA GLY A 340 2.83 15.14 -3.82
C GLY A 340 3.50 14.79 -5.16
N LEU A 341 4.21 13.67 -5.25
CA LEU A 341 4.80 13.20 -6.51
C LEU A 341 3.73 12.88 -7.57
N VAL A 342 2.60 12.31 -7.16
CA VAL A 342 1.46 12.04 -8.04
C VAL A 342 0.79 13.33 -8.49
N GLU A 343 0.54 14.27 -7.57
CA GLU A 343 -0.07 15.58 -7.85
C GLU A 343 0.81 16.48 -8.73
N MET A 344 2.14 16.34 -8.62
CA MET A 344 3.11 16.98 -9.52
C MET A 344 3.21 16.27 -10.87
N GLY A 345 2.62 15.08 -11.00
CA GLY A 345 2.64 14.28 -12.21
C GLY A 345 3.96 13.56 -12.50
N LEU A 346 4.88 13.52 -11.53
CA LEU A 346 6.16 12.81 -11.61
C LEU A 346 5.99 11.31 -11.44
N VAL A 347 5.08 10.90 -10.55
CA VAL A 347 4.66 9.50 -10.42
C VAL A 347 3.28 9.35 -11.04
N ARG A 348 3.22 8.70 -12.19
CA ARG A 348 1.95 8.44 -12.87
C ARG A 348 1.23 7.23 -12.27
N LEU A 349 -0.08 7.32 -12.13
CA LEU A 349 -0.95 6.17 -11.85
C LEU A 349 -1.30 5.44 -13.16
N ASN A 350 -2.45 4.78 -13.23
CA ASN A 350 -3.00 4.31 -14.50
C ASN A 350 -3.61 5.49 -15.27
N THR A 351 -3.15 5.77 -16.50
CA THR A 351 -3.72 6.83 -17.34
C THR A 351 -3.57 6.54 -18.83
N THR A 352 -4.59 6.92 -19.61
CA THR A 352 -4.65 6.77 -21.07
C THR A 352 -4.49 8.09 -21.82
N ASN A 353 -4.19 9.19 -21.13
CA ASN A 353 -3.95 10.48 -21.77
C ASN A 353 -2.68 10.43 -22.64
N GLN A 354 -2.81 10.79 -23.92
CA GLN A 354 -1.87 10.42 -24.98
C GLN A 354 -0.41 10.80 -24.70
N ASP A 355 -0.16 11.97 -24.11
CA ASP A 355 1.18 12.48 -23.79
C ASP A 355 1.79 11.88 -22.52
N ARG A 356 0.97 11.21 -21.68
CA ARG A 356 1.37 10.70 -20.35
C ARG A 356 0.96 9.25 -20.10
N SER A 357 0.51 8.53 -21.13
CA SER A 357 -0.11 7.23 -20.94
C SER A 357 0.87 6.22 -20.33
N VAL A 358 0.40 5.57 -19.28
CA VAL A 358 1.04 4.40 -18.68
C VAL A 358 -0.04 3.51 -18.10
N LYS A 359 0.14 2.19 -18.24
CA LYS A 359 -0.78 1.17 -17.70
C LYS A 359 0.02 0.19 -16.86
N PRO A 360 0.45 0.58 -15.65
CA PRO A 360 1.29 -0.28 -14.82
C PRO A 360 0.58 -1.60 -14.54
N LEU A 361 1.32 -2.71 -14.55
CA LEU A 361 0.73 -4.02 -14.28
C LEU A 361 0.15 -4.03 -12.85
N GLY A 362 -1.15 -4.29 -12.76
CA GLY A 362 -1.86 -4.31 -11.48
C GLY A 362 -2.50 -2.99 -11.08
N ALA A 363 -2.43 -1.93 -11.90
CA ALA A 363 -3.02 -0.62 -11.62
C ALA A 363 -4.43 -0.41 -12.17
N GLU A 364 -4.96 -1.38 -12.92
CA GLU A 364 -6.32 -1.30 -13.46
C GLU A 364 -7.35 -1.79 -12.44
N CYS A 365 -8.39 -0.99 -12.20
CA CYS A 365 -9.57 -1.43 -11.46
C CYS A 365 -10.39 -2.39 -12.34
N LYS A 366 -10.50 -3.65 -11.90
CA LYS A 366 -11.17 -4.74 -12.62
C LYS A 366 -12.63 -4.92 -12.26
N GLY A 367 -13.12 -4.22 -11.23
CA GLY A 367 -14.48 -4.35 -10.76
C GLY A 367 -14.78 -3.49 -9.55
N LYS A 368 -16.04 -3.05 -9.47
CA LYS A 368 -16.63 -2.33 -8.34
C LYS A 368 -17.80 -3.16 -7.83
N PHE A 369 -17.86 -3.35 -6.52
CA PHE A 369 -18.86 -4.20 -5.88
C PHE A 369 -19.57 -3.41 -4.79
N SER A 370 -20.87 -3.66 -4.61
CA SER A 370 -21.57 -3.24 -3.40
C SER A 370 -21.19 -4.16 -2.23
N LEU A 371 -21.50 -3.75 -0.99
CA LEU A 371 -21.17 -4.55 0.20
C LEU A 371 -21.87 -5.91 0.22
N GLU A 372 -23.07 -6.04 -0.37
CA GLU A 372 -23.83 -7.30 -0.43
C GLU A 372 -23.14 -8.35 -1.29
N LYS A 373 -22.31 -7.91 -2.25
CA LYS A 373 -21.54 -8.80 -3.15
C LYS A 373 -20.15 -9.12 -2.61
N TRP A 374 -19.95 -9.03 -1.29
CA TRP A 374 -18.62 -9.18 -0.70
C TRP A 374 -17.93 -10.51 -1.03
N GLU A 375 -18.68 -11.61 -1.14
CA GLU A 375 -18.13 -12.93 -1.43
C GLU A 375 -17.52 -12.96 -2.84
N GLU A 376 -18.29 -12.52 -3.84
CA GLU A 376 -17.82 -12.34 -5.22
C GLU A 376 -16.63 -11.38 -5.27
N ALA A 377 -16.71 -10.24 -4.58
CA ALA A 377 -15.65 -9.24 -4.55
C ALA A 377 -14.34 -9.81 -3.98
N PHE A 378 -14.40 -10.63 -2.93
CA PHE A 378 -13.24 -11.27 -2.32
C PHE A 378 -12.62 -12.34 -3.21
N GLU A 379 -13.43 -13.13 -3.93
CA GLU A 379 -12.95 -14.10 -4.91
C GLU A 379 -12.27 -13.41 -6.10
N VAL A 380 -12.92 -12.41 -6.70
CA VAL A 380 -12.34 -11.66 -7.82
C VAL A 380 -11.06 -10.95 -7.40
N ALA A 381 -11.01 -10.35 -6.20
CA ALA A 381 -9.79 -9.74 -5.68
C ALA A 381 -8.62 -10.74 -5.63
N HIS A 382 -8.89 -11.97 -5.21
CA HIS A 382 -7.90 -13.04 -5.17
C HIS A 382 -7.35 -13.38 -6.55
N GLU A 383 -8.23 -13.55 -7.54
CA GLU A 383 -7.87 -13.88 -8.91
C GLU A 383 -7.07 -12.76 -9.60
N VAL A 384 -7.49 -11.50 -9.41
CA VAL A 384 -6.90 -10.36 -10.14
C VAL A 384 -5.67 -9.76 -9.45
N THR A 385 -5.28 -10.23 -8.26
CA THR A 385 -4.20 -9.67 -7.42
C THR A 385 -2.97 -9.18 -8.19
N ARG A 386 -2.56 -9.92 -9.24
CA ARG A 386 -1.36 -9.61 -10.05
C ARG A 386 -1.62 -8.66 -11.22
N ASN A 387 -2.83 -8.66 -11.78
CA ASN A 387 -3.18 -7.96 -13.02
C ASN A 387 -4.15 -6.79 -12.81
N GLY A 388 -4.60 -6.55 -11.58
CA GLY A 388 -5.42 -5.39 -11.22
C GLY A 388 -5.71 -5.34 -9.72
N PHE A 389 -6.81 -4.67 -9.42
CA PHE A 389 -7.46 -4.68 -8.11
C PHE A 389 -8.97 -4.52 -8.30
N VAL A 390 -9.73 -4.75 -7.24
CA VAL A 390 -11.16 -4.44 -7.16
C VAL A 390 -11.43 -3.63 -5.91
N VAL A 391 -12.58 -2.98 -5.86
CA VAL A 391 -12.97 -2.08 -4.78
C VAL A 391 -14.42 -2.33 -4.37
N PHE A 392 -14.73 -1.99 -3.13
CA PHE A 392 -16.13 -1.71 -2.79
C PHE A 392 -16.48 -0.27 -3.15
N GLU A 393 -17.70 -0.07 -3.61
CA GLU A 393 -18.39 1.22 -3.74
C GLU A 393 -19.59 1.14 -2.77
N PRO A 394 -19.36 1.45 -1.47
CA PRO A 394 -20.30 1.13 -0.39
C PRO A 394 -21.61 1.90 -0.42
#